data_AF-E2J7Z9-F1
#
_entry.id   AF-E2J7Z9-F1
#
_cell.length_a   1.000
_cell.length_b   1.000
_cell.length_c   1.000
_cell.angle_alpha   90.00
_cell.angle_beta   90.00
_cell.angle_gamma   90.00
#
_symmetry.space_group_name_H-M   'P 1'
#
loop_
_entity.id
_entity.type
_entity.pdbx_description
1 polymer ?
#
loop_
_entity_poly.entity_id
_entity_poly.type
_entity_poly.pdbx_seq_one_letter_code
_entity_poly.pdbx_strand_id
1 'polypeptide(L)'
;ARQAAKKAGELVHRKSPMGGSGLPGKLSDCSSKDPAISELFLVEGDSAGGTAKQGRDRHFQAILPLRGKILNVEKSMLHKVYDNEEIKNIYTALGVSVGTEEDSKALNITKLRYHKVVIMTDADIDGSHISTLILTFFFRYMKELIENGYIYIAQPPLYLLKKGNKKVYAY
;
A
#
# COMPACT_ATOMS: atom_id res chain seq x y z
N ALA A 1 -21.05 8.72 -17.60
CA ALA A 1 -19.69 8.15 -17.35
C ALA A 1 -18.67 9.21 -16.90
N ARG A 2 -18.39 10.26 -17.69
CA ARG A 2 -17.43 11.33 -17.33
C ARG A 2 -17.77 12.09 -16.02
N GLN A 3 -19.04 12.39 -15.79
CA GLN A 3 -19.50 13.06 -14.55
C GLN A 3 -19.38 12.18 -13.30
N ALA A 4 -19.51 10.86 -13.44
CA ALA A 4 -19.32 9.91 -12.33
C ALA A 4 -17.84 9.77 -11.96
N ALA A 5 -16.95 9.75 -12.96
CA ALA A 5 -15.50 9.78 -12.74
C ALA A 5 -15.03 11.08 -12.06
N LYS A 6 -15.59 12.23 -12.46
CA LYS A 6 -15.32 13.52 -11.82
C LYS A 6 -15.83 13.56 -10.36
N LYS A 7 -17.04 13.04 -10.12
CA LYS A 7 -17.59 12.88 -8.76
C LYS A 7 -16.79 11.90 -7.89
N ALA A 8 -16.26 10.82 -8.44
CA ALA A 8 -15.44 9.85 -7.71
C ALA A 8 -14.08 10.45 -7.30
N GLY A 9 -13.43 11.21 -8.19
CA GLY A 9 -12.24 12.01 -7.85
C GLY A 9 -12.54 13.08 -6.80
N GLU A 10 -13.68 13.78 -6.93
CA GLU A 10 -14.13 14.76 -5.94
C GLU A 10 -14.51 14.12 -4.58
N LEU A 11 -14.99 12.86 -4.55
CA LEU A 11 -15.34 12.15 -3.32
C LEU A 11 -14.11 11.73 -2.51
N VAL A 12 -13.00 11.38 -3.18
CA VAL A 12 -11.69 11.21 -2.53
C VAL A 12 -11.20 12.54 -1.96
N HIS A 13 -11.57 13.67 -2.58
CA HIS A 13 -11.13 15.00 -2.18
C HIS A 13 -12.01 15.69 -1.11
N ARG A 14 -13.33 15.41 -1.06
CA ARG A 14 -14.30 16.20 -0.27
C ARG A 14 -14.69 15.65 1.10
N LYS A 15 -14.20 14.49 1.55
CA LYS A 15 -14.35 14.10 2.96
C LYS A 15 -13.22 14.68 3.83
N SER A 16 -13.31 15.98 4.14
CA SER A 16 -13.50 16.42 5.54
C SER A 16 -13.64 17.94 5.66
N PRO A 17 -14.85 18.48 5.97
CA PRO A 17 -15.04 19.88 6.34
C PRO A 17 -14.60 20.21 7.78
N MET A 18 -14.14 19.25 8.59
CA MET A 18 -13.58 19.50 9.93
C MET A 18 -12.44 18.51 10.20
N GLY A 19 -11.25 19.06 10.52
CA GLY A 19 -10.04 18.43 11.05
C GLY A 19 -9.96 16.91 11.13
N GLY A 20 -9.15 16.31 10.25
CA GLY A 20 -8.60 14.95 10.41
C GLY A 20 -8.97 14.02 9.26
N SER A 21 -8.11 13.91 8.24
CA SER A 21 -8.12 12.72 7.40
C SER A 21 -7.63 11.56 8.28
N GLY A 22 -8.57 10.84 8.88
CA GLY A 22 -8.26 9.66 9.67
C GLY A 22 -7.45 8.67 8.84
N LEU A 23 -6.47 8.03 9.48
CA LEU A 23 -5.78 6.88 8.91
C LEU A 23 -6.80 5.75 8.64
N PRO A 24 -6.58 4.87 7.65
CA PRO A 24 -7.43 3.70 7.46
C PRO A 24 -7.55 2.91 8.78
N GLY A 25 -8.76 2.49 9.16
CA GLY A 25 -8.97 1.80 10.44
C GLY A 25 -8.18 0.49 10.59
N LYS A 26 -7.74 -0.10 9.48
CA LYS A 26 -6.89 -1.30 9.43
C LYS A 26 -5.39 -1.01 9.44
N LEU A 27 -4.97 0.24 9.22
CA LEU A 27 -3.56 0.63 9.24
C LEU A 27 -3.04 0.61 10.68
N SER A 28 -1.94 -0.10 10.90
CA SER A 28 -1.15 0.00 12.12
C SER A 28 0.05 0.92 11.86
N ASP A 29 -0.11 2.22 12.14
CA ASP A 29 0.89 3.26 11.86
C ASP A 29 2.14 3.17 12.75
N CYS A 30 3.25 3.77 12.30
CA CYS A 30 4.47 3.99 13.07
C CYS A 30 4.44 5.36 13.80
N SER A 31 5.32 5.54 14.78
CA SER A 31 5.38 6.80 15.53
C SER A 31 6.18 7.90 14.81
N SER A 32 7.16 7.52 13.98
CA SER A 32 7.93 8.46 13.16
C SER A 32 7.02 9.24 12.21
N LYS A 33 7.40 10.51 11.98
CA LYS A 33 6.79 11.40 10.99
C LYS A 33 7.76 11.75 9.86
N ASP A 34 9.00 11.27 9.93
CA ASP A 34 9.98 11.42 8.85
C ASP A 34 9.72 10.35 7.78
N PRO A 35 9.28 10.72 6.57
CA PRO A 35 9.00 9.77 5.51
C PRO A 35 10.23 9.00 5.05
N ALA A 36 11.44 9.57 5.19
CA ALA A 36 12.68 8.97 4.69
C ALA A 36 13.07 7.68 5.43
N ILE A 37 12.75 7.61 6.73
CA ILE A 37 12.99 6.40 7.54
C ILE A 37 11.75 5.50 7.64
N SER A 38 10.57 6.04 7.35
CA SER A 38 9.31 5.35 7.58
C SER A 38 8.99 4.35 6.46
N GLU A 39 8.62 3.14 6.88
CA GLU A 39 8.34 1.98 6.03
C GLU A 39 6.86 1.61 6.13
N LEU A 40 6.22 1.29 5.00
CA LEU A 40 4.87 0.73 4.94
C LEU A 40 4.91 -0.67 4.36
N PHE A 41 4.47 -1.66 5.12
CA PHE A 41 4.32 -3.03 4.65
C PHE A 41 2.87 -3.27 4.21
N LEU A 42 2.69 -3.60 2.93
CA LEU A 42 1.44 -4.11 2.38
C LEU A 42 1.44 -5.63 2.55
N VAL A 43 0.58 -6.14 3.43
CA VAL A 43 0.62 -7.54 3.85
C VAL A 43 -0.60 -8.31 3.33
N GLU A 44 -0.37 -9.53 2.85
CA GLU A 44 -1.43 -10.43 2.41
C GLU A 44 -2.27 -10.96 3.59
N GLY A 45 -3.50 -10.46 3.72
CA GLY A 45 -4.47 -10.93 4.70
C GLY A 45 -4.26 -10.43 6.14
N ASP A 46 -5.31 -10.57 6.95
CA ASP A 46 -5.30 -10.15 8.36
C ASP A 46 -4.41 -11.06 9.24
N SER A 47 -4.24 -12.32 8.85
CA SER A 47 -3.43 -13.30 9.58
C SER A 47 -1.95 -12.89 9.60
N ALA A 48 -1.35 -12.72 8.42
CA ALA A 48 0.01 -12.22 8.30
C ALA A 48 0.11 -10.77 8.81
N GLY A 49 -0.93 -9.95 8.61
CA GLY A 49 -1.01 -8.60 9.18
C GLY A 49 -0.89 -8.57 10.71
N GLY A 50 -1.52 -9.51 11.41
CA GLY A 50 -1.43 -9.65 12.87
C GLY A 50 -0.02 -10.00 13.33
N THR A 51 0.61 -10.97 12.68
CA THR A 51 1.99 -11.39 12.96
C THR A 51 2.98 -10.25 12.66
N ALA A 52 2.85 -9.60 11.52
CA ALA A 52 3.69 -8.47 11.13
C ALA A 52 3.53 -7.29 12.11
N LYS A 53 2.30 -6.99 12.56
CA LYS A 53 2.05 -5.94 13.56
C LYS A 53 2.78 -6.21 14.88
N GLN A 54 2.87 -7.47 15.30
CA GLN A 54 3.55 -7.86 16.54
C GLN A 54 5.08 -7.86 16.38
N GLY A 55 5.59 -8.24 15.21
CA GLY A 55 7.03 -8.31 14.93
C GLY A 55 7.69 -7.01 14.48
N ARG A 56 6.92 -5.97 14.14
CA ARG A 56 7.44 -4.70 13.62
C ARG A 56 8.15 -3.86 14.68
N ASP A 57 9.09 -3.03 14.24
CA ASP A 57 9.50 -1.86 15.00
C ASP A 57 8.44 -0.75 14.87
N ARG A 58 7.75 -0.44 15.97
CA ARG A 58 6.68 0.57 16.00
C ARG A 58 7.20 1.98 15.77
N HIS A 59 8.51 2.21 15.86
CA HIS A 59 9.11 3.51 15.61
C HIS A 59 8.99 3.92 14.14
N PHE A 60 9.34 3.03 13.20
CA PHE A 60 9.44 3.39 11.78
C PHE A 60 8.66 2.47 10.82
N GLN A 61 8.13 1.33 11.27
CA GLN A 61 7.45 0.38 10.37
C GLN A 61 5.94 0.42 10.58
N ALA A 62 5.16 0.67 9.55
CA ALA A 62 3.71 0.63 9.52
C ALA A 62 3.20 -0.60 8.76
N ILE A 63 2.06 -1.16 9.15
CA ILE A 63 1.49 -2.38 8.56
C ILE A 63 0.08 -2.11 8.04
N LEU A 64 -0.16 -2.41 6.77
CA LEU A 64 -1.48 -2.35 6.12
C LEU A 64 -1.85 -3.73 5.57
N PRO A 65 -2.73 -4.48 6.25
CA PRO A 65 -3.23 -5.74 5.73
C PRO A 65 -4.21 -5.49 4.57
N LEU A 66 -4.08 -6.29 3.51
CA LEU A 66 -4.93 -6.29 2.33
C LEU A 66 -5.84 -7.52 2.36
N ARG A 67 -7.15 -7.33 2.19
CA ARG A 67 -8.11 -8.44 2.22
C ARG A 67 -8.46 -8.90 0.82
N GLY A 68 -8.30 -10.20 0.59
CA GLY A 68 -8.59 -10.81 -0.70
C GLY A 68 -7.66 -10.33 -1.81
N LYS A 69 -8.03 -10.64 -3.06
CA LYS A 69 -7.26 -10.21 -4.24
C LYS A 69 -7.55 -8.73 -4.53
N ILE A 70 -6.50 -7.95 -4.71
CA ILE A 70 -6.62 -6.55 -5.15
C ILE A 70 -7.38 -6.49 -6.48
N LEU A 71 -8.22 -5.45 -6.66
CA LEU A 71 -8.92 -5.24 -7.93
C LEU A 71 -7.90 -5.06 -9.06
N ASN A 72 -8.04 -5.85 -10.13
CA ASN A 72 -7.23 -5.65 -11.33
C ASN A 72 -7.62 -4.32 -11.99
N VAL A 73 -6.79 -3.30 -11.79
CA VAL A 73 -7.05 -1.95 -12.28
C VAL A 73 -6.88 -1.80 -13.79
N GLU A 74 -6.12 -2.68 -14.43
CA GLU A 74 -5.90 -2.68 -15.88
C GLU A 74 -7.19 -2.96 -16.65
N LYS A 75 -7.97 -3.93 -16.16
CA LYS A 75 -9.25 -4.35 -16.78
C LYS A 75 -10.46 -3.60 -16.24
N SER A 76 -10.29 -2.84 -15.15
CA SER A 76 -11.41 -2.22 -14.43
C SER A 76 -11.70 -0.81 -14.93
N MET A 77 -12.99 -0.46 -14.95
CA MET A 77 -13.39 0.92 -15.22
C MET A 77 -12.94 1.85 -14.09
N LEU A 78 -12.53 3.06 -14.45
CA LEU A 78 -11.96 4.07 -13.52
C LEU A 78 -12.81 4.30 -12.24
N HIS A 79 -14.13 4.35 -12.36
CA HIS A 79 -15.01 4.55 -11.19
C HIS A 79 -14.92 3.38 -10.20
N LYS A 80 -14.83 2.13 -10.68
CA LYS A 80 -14.68 0.95 -9.81
C LYS A 80 -13.35 0.96 -9.07
N VAL A 81 -12.29 1.45 -9.71
CA VAL A 81 -10.97 1.61 -9.09
C VAL A 81 -11.05 2.59 -7.93
N TYR A 82 -11.62 3.78 -8.17
CA TYR A 82 -11.77 4.78 -7.12
C TYR A 82 -12.78 4.41 -6.05
N ASP A 83 -13.75 3.53 -6.33
CA ASP A 83 -14.73 3.06 -5.36
C ASP A 83 -14.22 1.92 -4.47
N ASN A 84 -13.18 1.21 -4.91
CA ASN A 84 -12.60 0.08 -4.20
C ASN A 84 -11.95 0.49 -2.87
N GLU A 85 -12.34 -0.17 -1.78
CA GLU A 85 -11.87 0.16 -0.43
C GLU A 85 -10.38 -0.12 -0.22
N GLU A 86 -9.84 -1.21 -0.77
CA GLU A 86 -8.41 -1.53 -0.67
C GLU A 86 -7.56 -0.44 -1.30
N ILE A 87 -7.95 0.03 -2.48
CA ILE A 87 -7.30 1.13 -3.19
C ILE A 87 -7.41 2.43 -2.40
N LYS A 88 -8.61 2.81 -1.93
CA LYS A 88 -8.81 4.01 -1.09
C LYS A 88 -7.93 3.96 0.17
N ASN A 89 -7.82 2.79 0.78
CA ASN A 89 -6.99 2.59 1.97
C ASN A 89 -5.51 2.79 1.65
N ILE A 90 -5.01 2.32 0.50
CA ILE A 90 -3.61 2.57 0.09
C ILE A 90 -3.36 4.07 -0.15
N TYR A 91 -4.24 4.78 -0.88
CA TYR A 91 -4.12 6.23 -1.07
C TYR A 91 -4.07 6.97 0.27
N THR A 92 -5.03 6.68 1.14
CA THR A 92 -5.14 7.30 2.46
C THR A 92 -3.95 6.92 3.36
N ALA A 93 -3.43 5.70 3.25
CA ALA A 93 -2.24 5.23 3.96
C ALA A 93 -0.96 5.93 3.48
N LEU A 94 -0.77 6.13 2.19
CA LEU A 94 0.42 6.82 1.68
C LEU A 94 0.36 8.33 1.91
N GLY A 95 -0.84 8.91 2.09
CA GLY A 95 -1.02 10.35 2.19
C GLY A 95 -0.97 11.04 0.83
N VAL A 96 -1.19 10.29 -0.26
CA VAL A 96 -1.17 10.79 -1.63
C VAL A 96 -2.59 11.04 -2.13
N SER A 97 -2.74 11.98 -3.06
CA SER A 97 -4.02 12.29 -3.70
C SER A 97 -3.87 12.43 -5.21
N VAL A 98 -4.96 12.28 -5.95
CA VAL A 98 -4.99 12.57 -7.39
C VAL A 98 -5.46 14.01 -7.59
N GLY A 99 -4.72 14.76 -8.39
CA GLY A 99 -4.95 16.17 -8.70
C GLY A 99 -3.90 17.08 -8.06
N THR A 100 -3.27 17.92 -8.89
CA THR A 100 -2.49 19.10 -8.49
C THR A 100 -3.23 20.37 -8.96
N GLU A 101 -2.77 21.56 -8.53
CA GLU A 101 -3.32 22.84 -9.00
C GLU A 101 -3.21 22.98 -10.53
N GLU A 102 -2.21 22.32 -11.12
CA GLU A 102 -1.86 22.40 -12.53
C GLU A 102 -2.47 21.25 -13.36
N ASP A 103 -2.60 20.04 -12.79
CA ASP A 103 -3.19 18.88 -13.46
C ASP A 103 -4.10 18.06 -12.53
N SER A 104 -5.39 18.07 -12.86
CA SER A 104 -6.44 17.27 -12.20
C SER A 104 -6.22 15.75 -12.19
N LYS A 105 -5.26 15.23 -12.96
CA LYS A 105 -4.94 13.80 -13.07
C LYS A 105 -3.56 13.44 -12.52
N ALA A 106 -2.70 14.41 -12.21
CA ALA A 106 -1.37 14.14 -11.69
C ALA A 106 -1.44 13.55 -10.27
N LEU A 107 -0.48 12.70 -9.91
CA LEU A 107 -0.35 12.24 -8.54
C LEU A 107 0.28 13.36 -7.71
N ASN A 108 -0.30 13.66 -6.56
CA ASN A 108 0.28 14.57 -5.58
C ASN A 108 0.93 13.76 -4.46
N ILE A 109 2.27 13.78 -4.41
CA ILE A 109 3.09 13.10 -3.40
C ILE A 109 3.65 14.04 -2.31
N THR A 110 3.23 15.31 -2.27
CA THR A 110 3.75 16.30 -1.30
C THR A 110 3.57 15.90 0.17
N LYS A 111 2.53 15.10 0.46
CA LYS A 111 2.21 14.60 1.80
C LYS A 111 2.52 13.10 1.96
N LEU A 112 3.41 12.57 1.11
CA LEU A 112 3.82 11.17 1.18
C LEU A 112 4.41 10.86 2.56
N ARG A 113 3.90 9.80 3.20
CA ARG A 113 4.27 9.44 4.58
C ARG A 113 5.36 8.40 4.71
N TYR A 114 5.60 7.62 3.65
CA TYR A 114 6.55 6.52 3.67
C TYR A 114 7.34 6.52 2.35
N HIS A 115 8.67 6.67 2.43
CA HIS A 115 9.56 6.55 1.26
C HIS A 115 9.95 5.10 0.97
N LYS A 116 9.49 4.16 1.79
CA LYS A 116 9.63 2.73 1.54
C LYS A 116 8.29 2.05 1.67
N VAL A 117 7.80 1.49 0.58
CA VAL A 117 6.59 0.69 0.52
C VAL A 117 6.99 -0.73 0.14
N VAL A 118 6.83 -1.66 1.06
CA VAL A 118 7.25 -3.05 0.93
C VAL A 118 6.01 -3.92 0.68
N ILE A 119 5.98 -4.59 -0.47
CA ILE A 119 4.98 -5.60 -0.81
C ILE A 119 5.42 -6.92 -0.16
N MET A 120 4.64 -7.41 0.80
CA MET A 120 4.95 -8.63 1.55
C MET A 120 3.82 -9.64 1.37
N THR A 121 3.99 -10.52 0.40
CA THR A 121 3.08 -11.61 0.04
C THR A 121 3.74 -12.97 0.24
N ASP A 122 2.94 -14.02 0.27
CA ASP A 122 3.47 -15.38 0.41
C ASP A 122 4.24 -15.83 -0.85
N ALA A 123 5.20 -16.74 -0.66
CA ALA A 123 6.02 -17.30 -1.72
C ALA A 123 5.30 -18.43 -2.47
N ASP A 124 4.08 -18.17 -2.91
CA ASP A 124 3.26 -19.09 -3.69
C ASP A 124 2.64 -18.42 -4.93
N ILE A 125 1.77 -19.15 -5.62
CA ILE A 125 1.12 -18.70 -6.85
C ILE A 125 0.16 -17.52 -6.57
N ASP A 126 -0.54 -17.54 -5.43
CA ASP A 126 -1.51 -16.49 -5.08
C ASP A 126 -0.79 -15.22 -4.63
N GLY A 127 0.28 -15.32 -3.84
CA GLY A 127 1.12 -14.19 -3.46
C GLY A 127 1.80 -13.54 -4.65
N SER A 128 2.29 -14.33 -5.62
CA SER A 128 2.82 -13.83 -6.89
C SER A 128 1.76 -13.06 -7.69
N HIS A 129 0.51 -13.55 -7.70
CA HIS A 129 -0.59 -12.88 -8.37
C HIS A 129 -0.98 -11.57 -7.67
N ILE A 130 -1.06 -11.55 -6.34
CA ILE A 130 -1.35 -10.34 -5.55
C ILE A 130 -0.25 -9.30 -5.75
N SER A 131 1.02 -9.70 -5.69
CA SER A 131 2.16 -8.84 -5.98
C SER A 131 2.06 -8.21 -7.36
N THR A 132 1.70 -8.99 -8.38
CA THR A 132 1.49 -8.48 -9.75
C THR A 132 0.37 -7.44 -9.82
N LEU A 133 -0.75 -7.66 -9.13
CA LEU A 133 -1.88 -6.72 -9.10
C LEU A 133 -1.51 -5.40 -8.40
N ILE A 134 -0.77 -5.48 -7.29
CA ILE A 134 -0.26 -4.31 -6.57
C ILE A 134 0.74 -3.53 -7.42
N LEU A 135 1.69 -4.21 -8.06
CA LEU A 135 2.65 -3.58 -8.97
C LEU A 135 1.96 -2.91 -10.16
N THR A 136 0.95 -3.57 -10.75
CA THR A 136 0.13 -2.99 -11.82
C THR A 136 -0.56 -1.71 -11.34
N PHE A 137 -1.09 -1.70 -10.12
CA PHE A 137 -1.69 -0.52 -9.51
C PHE A 137 -0.68 0.62 -9.34
N PHE A 138 0.48 0.37 -8.74
CA PHE A 138 1.53 1.38 -8.60
C PHE A 138 2.00 1.89 -9.96
N PHE A 139 2.20 1.01 -10.93
CA PHE A 139 2.63 1.40 -12.28
C PHE A 139 1.61 2.30 -12.99
N ARG A 140 0.30 2.00 -12.86
CA ARG A 140 -0.76 2.74 -13.54
C ARG A 140 -1.12 4.06 -12.88
N TYR A 141 -1.09 4.14 -11.55
CA TYR A 141 -1.63 5.29 -10.80
C TYR A 141 -0.58 6.03 -9.99
N MET A 142 0.58 5.43 -9.73
CA MET A 142 1.60 5.99 -8.85
C MET A 142 3.03 5.75 -9.37
N LYS A 143 3.21 5.93 -10.68
CA LYS A 143 4.47 5.67 -11.38
C LYS A 143 5.67 6.40 -10.75
N GLU A 144 5.45 7.64 -10.28
CA GLU A 144 6.48 8.43 -9.59
C GLU A 144 7.07 7.71 -8.37
N LEU A 145 6.28 6.94 -7.61
CA LEU A 145 6.80 6.18 -6.47
C LEU A 145 7.76 5.07 -6.91
N ILE A 146 7.52 4.48 -8.09
CA ILE A 146 8.42 3.48 -8.67
C ILE A 146 9.70 4.16 -9.16
N GLU A 147 9.56 5.28 -9.88
CA GLU A 147 10.70 6.03 -10.44
C GLU A 147 11.61 6.61 -9.36
N ASN A 148 11.05 7.02 -8.22
CA ASN A 148 11.80 7.45 -7.04
C ASN A 148 12.43 6.30 -6.23
N GLY A 149 12.20 5.03 -6.61
CA GLY A 149 12.76 3.88 -5.92
C GLY A 149 12.13 3.59 -4.55
N TYR A 150 10.85 3.93 -4.37
CA TYR A 150 10.14 3.74 -3.09
C TYR A 150 9.40 2.40 -2.97
N ILE A 151 9.24 1.64 -4.06
CA ILE A 151 8.51 0.37 -4.08
C ILE A 151 9.48 -0.81 -3.99
N TYR A 152 9.25 -1.69 -3.02
CA TYR A 152 10.07 -2.86 -2.71
C TYR A 152 9.20 -4.12 -2.67
N ILE A 153 9.80 -5.27 -2.98
CA ILE A 153 9.18 -6.59 -2.80
C ILE A 153 9.97 -7.30 -1.70
N ALA A 154 9.28 -7.76 -0.66
CA ALA A 154 9.92 -8.56 0.37
C ALA A 154 10.32 -9.93 -0.20
N GLN A 155 11.53 -10.38 0.14
CA GLN A 155 11.99 -11.73 -0.16
C GLN A 155 12.06 -12.53 1.16
N PRO A 156 10.97 -13.23 1.55
CA PRO A 156 11.00 -14.09 2.72
C PRO A 156 11.90 -15.31 2.47
N PRO A 157 12.49 -15.92 3.52
CA PRO A 157 13.23 -17.16 3.38
C PRO A 157 12.30 -18.31 2.99
N LEU A 158 12.70 -19.13 2.03
CA LEU A 158 11.94 -20.30 1.58
C LEU A 158 12.13 -21.51 2.48
N TYR A 159 13.30 -21.65 3.10
CA TYR A 159 13.64 -22.81 3.91
C TYR A 159 14.22 -22.42 5.27
N LEU A 160 13.91 -23.24 6.28
CA LEU A 160 14.55 -23.21 7.58
C LEU A 160 15.30 -24.53 7.80
N LEU A 161 16.61 -24.52 7.61
CA LEU A 161 17.49 -25.65 7.84
C LEU A 161 17.69 -25.83 9.35
N LYS A 162 17.39 -27.04 9.86
CA LYS A 162 17.54 -27.39 11.28
C LYS A 162 18.48 -28.57 11.44
N LYS A 163 19.51 -28.42 12.29
CA LYS A 163 20.40 -29.52 12.71
C LYS A 163 20.64 -29.44 14.21
N GLY A 164 19.96 -30.31 14.97
CA GLY A 164 19.89 -30.19 16.42
C GLY A 164 19.35 -28.82 16.84
N ASN A 165 20.10 -28.09 17.66
CA ASN A 165 19.73 -26.74 18.10
C ASN A 165 20.09 -25.63 17.08
N LYS A 166 20.84 -25.93 16.01
CA LYS A 166 21.22 -24.93 15.00
C LYS A 166 20.08 -24.72 14.01
N LYS A 167 19.79 -23.44 13.72
CA LYS A 167 18.76 -22.98 12.78
C LYS A 167 19.38 -21.99 11.80
N VAL A 168 19.18 -22.19 10.49
CA VAL A 168 19.65 -21.31 9.42
C VAL A 168 18.54 -21.10 8.41
N TYR A 169 18.25 -19.86 8.04
CA TYR A 169 17.31 -19.53 6.98
C TYR A 169 18.03 -19.53 5.62
N ALA A 170 17.39 -20.11 4.61
CA ALA A 170 17.83 -20.06 3.21
C ALA A 170 16.74 -19.42 2.34
N TYR A 171 17.17 -18.63 1.37
CA TYR A 171 16.34 -17.75 0.54
C TYR A 171 16.27 -18.24 -0.89
#